data_AF-A0A514ZY63-F1
#
_entry.id   AF-A0A514ZY63-F1
#
_cell.length_a   1.000
_cell.length_b   1.000
_cell.length_c   1.000
_cell.angle_alpha   90.00
_cell.angle_beta   90.00
_cell.angle_gamma   90.00
#
_symmetry.space_group_name_H-M   'P 1'
#
loop_
_entity.id
_entity.type
_entity.pdbx_description
1 polymer ?
#
loop_
_entity_poly.entity_id
_entity_poly.type
_entity_poly.pdbx_seq_one_letter_code
_entity_poly.pdbx_strand_id
1 'polypeptide(L)'
;MIYILIAAWLWLTDMLPVNHISQNNQARQEAQTAYQAGQYQRALTLYAYLSTRTTTIDPAVRLNLGHTYFKLKQYARAKPQYETLLQSDRPDLRTAAATQLGVMACLEGDSATALTLFQQALLENADNESARYNFELIKTYYSGKSPAKHAKQNSSAQQPKLVNKPRPMGGQSVERSDRQDELLRRFQRLNLSEEQALQLLDAMRSDDLPYALTRSARPAETKPKEGENRW
;
A
#
# COMPACT_ATOMS: atom_id res chain seq x y z
N MET A 1 6.76 14.75 -61.37
CA MET A 1 7.82 14.19 -60.48
C MET A 1 7.61 14.52 -59.01
N ILE A 2 7.41 15.79 -58.62
CA ILE A 2 7.27 16.17 -57.20
C ILE A 2 6.06 15.52 -56.50
N TYR A 3 4.92 15.38 -57.21
CA TYR A 3 3.71 14.77 -56.68
C TYR A 3 3.85 13.26 -56.39
N ILE A 4 4.71 12.56 -57.14
CA ILE A 4 4.99 11.14 -56.92
C ILE A 4 5.86 10.96 -55.67
N LEU A 5 6.81 11.87 -55.44
CA LEU A 5 7.64 11.88 -54.24
C LEU A 5 6.83 12.21 -52.98
N ILE A 6 5.90 13.17 -53.06
CA ILE A 6 4.99 13.51 -51.95
C ILE A 6 4.03 12.36 -51.67
N ALA A 7 3.46 11.73 -52.71
CA ALA A 7 2.58 10.58 -52.55
C ALA A 7 3.34 9.37 -51.95
N ALA A 8 4.57 9.11 -52.39
CA ALA A 8 5.41 8.05 -51.83
C ALA A 8 5.80 8.34 -50.38
N TRP A 9 6.05 9.59 -50.02
CA TRP A 9 6.37 10.00 -48.65
C TRP A 9 5.16 9.86 -47.72
N LEU A 10 3.97 10.28 -48.15
CA LEU A 10 2.72 10.12 -47.41
C LEU A 10 2.37 8.63 -47.21
N TRP A 11 2.56 7.81 -48.25
CA TRP A 11 2.35 6.36 -48.18
C TRP A 11 3.36 5.67 -47.24
N LEU A 12 4.60 6.16 -47.18
CA LEU A 12 5.60 5.68 -46.22
C LEU A 12 5.26 6.07 -44.77
N THR A 13 4.70 7.26 -44.56
CA THR A 13 4.31 7.72 -43.21
C THR A 13 3.06 7.02 -42.69
N ASP A 14 2.12 6.65 -43.57
CA ASP A 14 0.92 5.86 -43.20
C ASP A 14 1.24 4.40 -42.84
N MET A 15 2.43 3.90 -43.23
CA MET A 15 2.91 2.56 -42.88
C MET A 15 3.59 2.48 -41.50
N LEU A 16 3.70 3.59 -40.76
CA LEU A 16 4.23 3.60 -39.40
C LEU A 16 3.06 3.43 -38.40
N PRO A 17 2.95 2.29 -37.69
CA PRO A 17 1.84 2.07 -36.79
C PRO A 17 2.00 2.94 -35.53
N VAL A 18 1.39 4.13 -35.52
CA VAL A 18 1.26 5.01 -34.33
C VAL A 18 0.21 4.44 -33.36
N ASN A 19 0.27 3.14 -33.07
CA ASN A 19 -0.74 2.43 -32.26
C ASN A 19 -0.28 2.17 -30.81
N HIS A 20 0.95 2.55 -30.47
CA HIS A 20 1.54 2.29 -29.16
C HIS A 20 0.92 3.12 -28.02
N ILE A 21 0.43 4.33 -28.30
CA ILE A 21 -0.22 5.18 -27.29
C ILE A 21 -1.56 4.56 -26.88
N SER A 22 -2.35 4.11 -27.85
CA SER A 22 -3.63 3.42 -27.61
C SER A 22 -3.44 2.12 -26.81
N GLN A 23 -2.45 1.30 -27.22
CA GLN A 23 -2.10 0.07 -26.50
C GLN A 23 -1.63 0.32 -25.06
N ASN A 24 -0.83 1.35 -24.82
CA ASN A 24 -0.37 1.69 -23.47
C ASN A 24 -1.52 2.19 -22.58
N ASN A 25 -2.42 3.00 -23.14
CA ASN A 25 -3.60 3.46 -22.42
C ASN A 25 -4.55 2.31 -22.08
N GLN A 26 -4.77 1.40 -23.02
CA GLN A 26 -5.53 0.17 -22.77
C GLN A 26 -4.87 -0.68 -21.67
N ALA A 27 -3.56 -0.91 -21.76
CA ALA A 27 -2.83 -1.67 -20.75
C ALA A 27 -2.90 -1.03 -19.35
N ARG A 28 -2.89 0.32 -19.26
CA ARG A 28 -3.10 1.04 -17.99
C ARG A 28 -4.48 0.76 -17.41
N GLN A 29 -5.52 0.84 -18.25
CA GLN A 29 -6.89 0.56 -17.83
C GLN A 29 -7.05 -0.89 -17.38
N GLU A 30 -6.57 -1.85 -18.16
CA GLU A 30 -6.60 -3.27 -17.80
C GLU A 30 -5.83 -3.56 -16.50
N ALA A 31 -4.66 -2.95 -16.31
CA ALA A 31 -3.87 -3.10 -15.09
C ALA A 31 -4.64 -2.60 -13.86
N GLN A 32 -5.30 -1.44 -14.00
CA GLN A 32 -6.11 -0.86 -12.95
C GLN A 32 -7.35 -1.72 -12.64
N THR A 33 -8.06 -2.19 -13.67
CA THR A 33 -9.21 -3.09 -13.49
C THR A 33 -8.79 -4.40 -12.81
N ALA A 34 -7.67 -4.99 -13.23
CA ALA A 34 -7.13 -6.20 -12.61
C ALA A 34 -6.77 -5.95 -11.13
N TYR A 35 -6.14 -4.81 -10.81
CA TYR A 35 -5.81 -4.44 -9.43
C TYR A 35 -7.06 -4.27 -8.57
N GLN A 36 -8.07 -3.58 -9.08
CA GLN A 36 -9.35 -3.38 -8.39
C GLN A 36 -10.12 -4.69 -8.17
N ALA A 37 -9.99 -5.64 -9.11
CA ALA A 37 -10.57 -6.97 -9.02
C ALA A 37 -9.76 -7.94 -8.12
N GLY A 38 -8.71 -7.47 -7.43
CA GLY A 38 -7.85 -8.30 -6.59
C GLY A 38 -6.93 -9.25 -7.36
N GLN A 39 -6.90 -9.15 -8.70
CA GLN A 39 -6.05 -9.96 -9.58
C GLN A 39 -4.63 -9.39 -9.62
N TYR A 40 -3.98 -9.28 -8.46
CA TYR A 40 -2.71 -8.56 -8.30
C TYR A 40 -1.58 -9.15 -9.15
N GLN A 41 -1.57 -10.45 -9.40
CA GLN A 41 -0.58 -11.06 -10.29
C GLN A 41 -0.74 -10.59 -11.75
N ARG A 42 -1.98 -10.48 -12.23
CA ARG A 42 -2.27 -9.95 -13.58
C ARG A 42 -1.94 -8.45 -13.66
N ALA A 43 -2.31 -7.69 -12.64
CA ALA A 43 -1.95 -6.28 -12.54
C ALA A 43 -0.42 -6.09 -12.56
N LEU A 44 0.33 -6.97 -11.89
CA LEU A 44 1.80 -6.93 -11.86
C LEU A 44 2.37 -7.11 -13.26
N THR A 45 1.90 -8.11 -14.01
CA THR A 45 2.35 -8.34 -15.39
C THR A 45 2.13 -7.11 -16.26
N LEU A 46 0.96 -6.48 -16.18
CA LEU A 46 0.61 -5.31 -16.98
C LEU A 46 1.39 -4.05 -16.56
N TYR A 47 1.52 -3.77 -15.26
CA TYR A 47 2.30 -2.63 -14.78
C TYR A 47 3.80 -2.79 -15.01
N ALA A 48 4.35 -4.01 -14.88
CA ALA A 48 5.73 -4.29 -15.22
C ALA A 48 5.98 -4.05 -16.72
N TYR A 49 5.08 -4.53 -17.58
CA TYR A 49 5.13 -4.25 -19.02
C TYR A 49 5.07 -2.75 -19.33
N LEU A 50 4.21 -1.99 -18.68
CA LEU A 50 4.13 -0.52 -18.86
C LEU A 50 5.41 0.18 -18.41
N SER A 51 6.08 -0.32 -17.36
CA SER A 51 7.32 0.27 -16.85
C SER A 51 8.51 0.14 -17.80
N THR A 52 8.47 -0.78 -18.76
CA THR A 52 9.57 -0.99 -19.73
C THR A 52 9.35 -0.27 -21.06
N ARG A 53 8.23 0.46 -21.22
CA ARG A 53 7.85 1.10 -22.50
C ARG A 53 8.53 2.44 -22.77
N THR A 54 9.07 3.07 -21.74
CA THR A 54 9.70 4.39 -21.81
C THR A 54 11.02 4.36 -21.07
N THR A 55 11.95 5.24 -21.47
CA THR A 55 13.25 5.39 -20.80
C THR A 55 13.08 5.80 -19.34
N THR A 56 12.05 6.61 -19.05
CA THR A 56 11.66 7.01 -17.70
C THR A 56 10.27 6.46 -17.39
N ILE A 57 10.14 5.77 -16.26
CA ILE A 57 8.87 5.20 -15.82
C ILE A 57 7.93 6.34 -15.43
N ASP A 58 6.72 6.34 -16.01
CA ASP A 58 5.62 7.22 -15.60
C ASP A 58 5.39 7.10 -14.06
N PRO A 59 5.50 8.20 -13.30
CA PRO A 59 5.33 8.18 -11.85
C PRO A 59 4.03 7.53 -11.36
N ALA A 60 2.92 7.67 -12.10
CA ALA A 60 1.66 7.03 -11.76
C ALA A 60 1.72 5.50 -11.94
N VAL A 61 2.37 5.03 -13.01
CA VAL A 61 2.64 3.59 -13.24
C VAL A 61 3.55 3.06 -12.14
N ARG A 62 4.59 3.81 -11.76
CA ARG A 62 5.49 3.44 -10.66
C ARG A 62 4.74 3.28 -9.34
N LEU A 63 3.85 4.23 -9.01
CA LEU A 63 3.05 4.17 -7.78
C LEU A 63 2.19 2.90 -7.75
N ASN A 64 1.50 2.62 -8.86
CA ASN A 64 0.64 1.44 -8.97
C ASN A 64 1.42 0.12 -8.99
N LEU A 65 2.62 0.11 -9.56
CA LEU A 65 3.53 -1.02 -9.47
C LEU A 65 3.96 -1.28 -8.01
N GLY A 66 4.29 -0.21 -7.27
CA GLY A 66 4.54 -0.26 -5.83
C GLY A 66 3.36 -0.85 -5.05
N HIS A 67 2.14 -0.34 -5.29
CA HIS A 67 0.90 -0.85 -4.68
C HIS A 67 0.69 -2.34 -4.99
N THR A 68 0.95 -2.74 -6.23
CA THR A 68 0.77 -4.13 -6.66
C THR A 68 1.76 -5.06 -5.97
N TYR A 69 3.05 -4.70 -5.93
CA TYR A 69 4.05 -5.45 -5.16
C TYR A 69 3.68 -5.55 -3.68
N PHE A 70 3.22 -4.45 -3.10
CA PHE A 70 2.81 -4.39 -1.70
C PHE A 70 1.62 -5.32 -1.40
N LYS A 71 0.60 -5.35 -2.28
CA LYS A 71 -0.53 -6.29 -2.16
C LYS A 71 -0.13 -7.75 -2.31
N LEU A 72 0.91 -8.02 -3.11
CA LEU A 72 1.53 -9.35 -3.23
C LEU A 72 2.52 -9.66 -2.09
N LYS A 73 2.62 -8.80 -1.06
CA LYS A 73 3.58 -8.89 0.06
C LYS A 73 5.05 -8.91 -0.38
N GLN A 74 5.35 -8.45 -1.59
CA GLN A 74 6.70 -8.32 -2.13
C GLN A 74 7.32 -6.99 -1.68
N TYR A 75 7.43 -6.77 -0.37
CA TYR A 75 7.83 -5.49 0.22
C TYR A 75 9.21 -5.01 -0.25
N ALA A 76 10.17 -5.91 -0.40
CA ALA A 76 11.50 -5.60 -0.92
C ALA A 76 11.48 -4.98 -2.34
N ARG A 77 10.48 -5.33 -3.16
CA ARG A 77 10.29 -4.75 -4.50
C ARG A 77 9.42 -3.50 -4.48
N ALA A 78 8.50 -3.39 -3.53
CA ALA A 78 7.62 -2.23 -3.37
C ALA A 78 8.38 -0.99 -2.87
N LYS A 79 9.25 -1.16 -1.86
CA LYS A 79 10.00 -0.07 -1.20
C LYS A 79 10.69 0.88 -2.18
N PRO A 80 11.55 0.42 -3.11
CA PRO A 80 12.25 1.32 -4.03
C PRO A 80 11.30 2.06 -5.01
N GLN A 81 10.12 1.53 -5.29
CA GLN A 81 9.14 2.22 -6.13
C GLN A 81 8.60 3.47 -5.44
N TYR A 82 8.30 3.37 -4.14
CA TYR A 82 7.83 4.49 -3.34
C TYR A 82 8.96 5.47 -3.00
N GLU A 83 10.15 4.99 -2.65
CA GLU A 83 11.30 5.86 -2.35
C GLU A 83 11.61 6.81 -3.51
N THR A 84 11.55 6.30 -4.75
CA THR A 84 11.72 7.15 -5.94
C THR A 84 10.65 8.24 -6.03
N LEU A 85 9.42 7.96 -5.60
CA LEU A 85 8.30 8.91 -5.69
C LEU A 85 8.33 10.00 -4.63
N LEU A 86 9.11 9.86 -3.56
CA LEU A 86 9.36 10.95 -2.61
C LEU A 86 10.02 12.17 -3.28
N GLN A 87 10.68 11.96 -4.42
CA GLN A 87 11.32 13.01 -5.22
C GLN A 87 10.48 13.46 -6.42
N SER A 88 9.21 13.02 -6.52
CA SER A 88 8.33 13.44 -7.61
C SER A 88 7.96 14.92 -7.45
N ASP A 89 7.81 15.67 -8.54
CA ASP A 89 7.27 17.05 -8.50
C ASP A 89 5.80 17.12 -8.08
N ARG A 90 5.10 15.98 -8.11
CA ARG A 90 3.68 15.84 -7.82
C ARG A 90 3.40 15.59 -6.33
N PRO A 91 2.76 16.53 -5.61
CA PRO A 91 2.47 16.37 -4.19
C PRO A 91 1.59 15.16 -3.85
N ASP A 92 0.63 14.85 -4.72
CA ASP A 92 -0.27 13.71 -4.56
C ASP A 92 0.50 12.38 -4.59
N LEU A 93 1.57 12.27 -5.39
CA LEU A 93 2.40 11.08 -5.46
C LEU A 93 3.39 10.99 -4.28
N ARG A 94 3.98 12.13 -3.87
CA ARG A 94 4.86 12.19 -2.69
C ARG A 94 4.14 11.77 -1.44
N THR A 95 2.95 12.32 -1.19
CA THR A 95 2.14 12.01 -0.01
C THR A 95 1.65 10.56 -0.01
N ALA A 96 1.22 10.02 -1.15
CA ALA A 96 0.87 8.60 -1.28
C ALA A 96 2.07 7.69 -1.00
N ALA A 97 3.25 8.01 -1.55
CA ALA A 97 4.47 7.24 -1.33
C ALA A 97 4.94 7.29 0.13
N ALA A 98 4.97 8.48 0.75
CA ALA A 98 5.32 8.65 2.16
C ALA A 98 4.37 7.87 3.06
N THR A 99 3.06 7.93 2.80
CA THR A 99 2.06 7.15 3.53
C THR A 99 2.33 5.65 3.41
N GLN A 100 2.58 5.15 2.19
CA GLN A 100 2.85 3.72 1.98
C GLN A 100 4.17 3.26 2.62
N LEU A 101 5.22 4.08 2.56
CA LEU A 101 6.49 3.80 3.25
C LEU A 101 6.31 3.80 4.78
N GLY A 102 5.50 4.70 5.33
CA GLY A 102 5.18 4.72 6.76
C GLY A 102 4.46 3.44 7.20
N VAL A 103 3.53 2.94 6.37
CA VAL A 103 2.90 1.63 6.60
C VAL A 103 3.92 0.50 6.54
N MET A 104 4.87 0.54 5.60
CA MET A 104 5.93 -0.46 5.53
C MET A 104 6.84 -0.42 6.75
N ALA A 105 7.17 0.76 7.27
CA ALA A 105 7.92 0.92 8.51
C ALA A 105 7.16 0.32 9.70
N CYS A 106 5.83 0.50 9.78
CA CYS A 106 4.99 -0.16 10.79
C CYS A 106 5.12 -1.69 10.72
N LEU A 107 5.12 -2.27 9.52
CA LEU A 107 5.30 -3.72 9.33
C LEU A 107 6.68 -4.21 9.74
N GLU A 108 7.68 -3.34 9.68
CA GLU A 108 9.04 -3.61 10.13
C GLU A 108 9.20 -3.38 11.65
N GLY A 109 8.16 -2.91 12.34
CA GLY A 109 8.20 -2.54 13.76
C GLY A 109 8.87 -1.19 14.03
N ASP A 110 9.14 -0.41 12.99
CA ASP A 110 9.79 0.90 13.08
C ASP A 110 8.74 2.03 13.16
N SER A 111 8.11 2.13 14.32
CA SER A 111 7.11 3.17 14.63
C SER A 111 7.68 4.59 14.50
N ALA A 112 8.97 4.78 14.80
CA ALA A 112 9.63 6.07 14.72
C ALA A 112 9.68 6.57 13.26
N THR A 113 10.18 5.74 12.35
CA THR A 113 10.20 6.05 10.92
C THR A 113 8.79 6.13 10.34
N ALA A 114 7.85 5.32 10.82
CA ALA A 114 6.46 5.42 10.39
C ALA A 114 5.86 6.79 10.70
N LEU A 115 6.04 7.28 11.94
CA LEU A 115 5.53 8.58 12.38
C LEU A 115 6.13 9.74 11.58
N THR A 116 7.43 9.72 11.28
CA THR A 116 8.07 10.78 10.49
C THR A 116 7.52 10.81 9.06
N LEU A 117 7.31 9.65 8.44
CA LEU A 117 6.76 9.54 7.09
C LEU A 117 5.29 9.95 7.02
N PHE A 118 4.46 9.56 7.99
CA PHE A 118 3.08 10.03 8.04
C PHE A 118 3.00 11.53 8.31
N GLN A 119 3.85 12.06 9.20
CA GLN A 119 3.93 13.50 9.44
C GLN A 119 4.35 14.25 8.16
N GLN A 120 5.34 13.75 7.43
CA GLN A 120 5.74 14.33 6.14
C GLN A 120 4.56 14.38 5.17
N ALA A 121 3.78 13.29 5.06
CA ALA A 121 2.59 13.28 4.20
C ALA A 121 1.53 14.29 4.63
N LEU A 122 1.33 14.49 5.95
CA LEU A 122 0.35 15.43 6.50
C LEU A 122 0.78 16.90 6.40
N LEU A 123 2.07 17.19 6.51
CA LEU A 123 2.60 18.54 6.29
C LEU A 123 2.40 19.00 4.84
N GLU A 124 2.39 18.05 3.92
CA GLU A 124 2.22 18.33 2.49
C GLU A 124 0.75 18.28 2.05
N ASN A 125 -0.03 17.37 2.62
CA ASN A 125 -1.48 17.28 2.42
C ASN A 125 -2.19 16.96 3.74
N ALA A 126 -2.71 18.00 4.39
CA ALA A 126 -3.41 17.87 5.67
C ALA A 126 -4.69 17.04 5.57
N ASP A 127 -5.30 16.94 4.38
CA ASP A 127 -6.52 16.16 4.12
C ASP A 127 -6.22 14.69 3.78
N ASN A 128 -4.96 14.25 3.92
CA ASN A 128 -4.60 12.84 3.74
C ASN A 128 -5.09 12.00 4.92
N GLU A 129 -6.36 11.61 4.86
CA GLU A 129 -7.05 10.79 5.86
C GLU A 129 -6.29 9.50 6.21
N SER A 130 -5.67 8.85 5.23
CA SER A 130 -4.92 7.61 5.46
C SER A 130 -3.67 7.86 6.30
N ALA A 131 -2.92 8.93 6.01
CA ALA A 131 -1.78 9.33 6.82
C ALA A 131 -2.21 9.79 8.21
N ARG A 132 -3.31 10.56 8.32
CA ARG A 132 -3.86 11.05 9.57
C ARG A 132 -4.23 9.90 10.50
N TYR A 133 -5.03 8.98 9.99
CA TYR A 133 -5.47 7.80 10.72
C TYR A 133 -4.29 6.95 11.21
N ASN A 134 -3.34 6.64 10.32
CA ASN A 134 -2.16 5.85 10.68
C ASN A 134 -1.27 6.57 11.69
N PHE A 135 -1.07 7.89 11.52
CA PHE A 135 -0.30 8.71 12.45
C PHE A 135 -0.90 8.71 13.84
N GLU A 136 -2.20 8.99 13.97
CA GLU A 136 -2.89 9.04 15.25
C GLU A 136 -2.86 7.67 15.96
N LEU A 137 -3.11 6.59 15.20
CA LEU A 137 -3.05 5.24 15.76
C LEU A 137 -1.65 4.93 16.32
N ILE A 138 -0.60 5.14 15.53
CA ILE A 138 0.76 4.81 15.97
C ILE A 138 1.24 5.74 17.08
N LYS A 139 0.97 7.05 16.97
CA LYS A 139 1.41 8.05 17.96
C LYS A 139 0.81 7.80 19.33
N THR A 140 -0.45 7.35 19.37
CA THR A 140 -1.15 7.07 20.64
C THR A 140 -0.46 5.96 21.44
N TYR A 141 0.11 4.96 20.77
CA TYR A 141 0.67 3.76 21.41
C TYR A 141 2.19 3.66 21.33
N TYR A 142 2.85 4.59 20.64
CA TYR A 142 4.30 4.59 20.50
C TYR A 142 4.98 4.81 21.87
N SER A 143 5.80 3.85 22.27
CA SER A 143 6.46 3.87 23.58
C SER A 143 7.65 4.85 23.69
N GLY A 144 8.02 5.52 22.60
CA GLY A 144 9.16 6.44 22.55
C GLY A 144 10.52 5.76 22.34
N LYS A 145 10.56 4.43 22.21
CA LYS A 145 11.80 3.67 22.01
C LYS A 145 12.08 3.45 20.53
N SER A 146 13.30 3.82 20.09
CA SER A 146 13.81 3.55 18.74
C SER A 146 13.89 2.03 18.49
N PRO A 147 13.65 1.52 17.27
CA PRO A 147 13.43 0.09 17.05
C PRO A 147 14.64 -0.74 17.49
N ALA A 148 14.42 -1.65 18.42
CA ALA A 148 15.27 -2.83 18.53
C ALA A 148 15.14 -3.57 17.20
N LYS A 149 16.26 -3.75 16.48
CA LYS A 149 16.29 -4.51 15.22
C LYS A 149 15.76 -5.94 15.48
N HIS A 150 14.46 -6.16 15.33
CA HIS A 150 13.88 -7.48 15.46
C HIS A 150 14.26 -8.28 14.21
N ALA A 151 15.20 -9.20 14.41
CA ALA A 151 15.59 -10.19 13.42
C ALA A 151 14.34 -10.94 12.94
N LYS A 152 14.13 -10.95 11.63
CA LYS A 152 13.05 -11.66 10.94
C LYS A 152 12.92 -13.10 11.44
N GLN A 153 11.88 -13.39 12.22
CA GLN A 153 11.42 -14.76 12.39
C GLN A 153 10.53 -15.13 11.21
N ASN A 154 11.08 -15.95 10.32
CA ASN A 154 10.34 -16.66 9.29
C ASN A 154 9.14 -17.40 9.91
N SER A 155 7.94 -16.88 9.70
CA SER A 155 6.70 -17.60 9.94
C SER A 155 6.13 -18.01 8.59
N SER A 156 6.48 -19.21 8.15
CA SER A 156 5.72 -19.91 7.11
C SER A 156 4.33 -20.25 7.66
N ALA A 157 3.28 -19.60 7.19
CA ALA A 157 1.91 -20.00 7.50
C ALA A 157 0.95 -19.58 6.37
N GLN A 158 0.60 -20.59 5.57
CA GLN A 158 -0.65 -20.85 4.84
C GLN A 158 -1.45 -19.66 4.24
N GLN A 159 -1.60 -19.75 2.91
CA GLN A 159 -2.47 -18.92 2.08
C GLN A 159 -3.95 -19.04 2.49
N PRO A 160 -4.64 -17.94 2.84
CA PRO A 160 -6.09 -17.86 2.74
C PRO A 160 -6.48 -17.56 1.29
N LYS A 161 -7.41 -18.34 0.74
CA LYS A 161 -8.02 -18.08 -0.57
C LYS A 161 -8.78 -16.75 -0.53
N LEU A 162 -8.41 -15.83 -1.43
CA LEU A 162 -9.11 -14.58 -1.69
C LEU A 162 -10.56 -14.84 -2.11
N VAL A 163 -11.51 -14.43 -1.27
CA VAL A 163 -12.94 -14.35 -1.65
C VAL A 163 -13.22 -12.92 -2.10
N ASN A 164 -13.50 -12.77 -3.40
CA ASN A 164 -13.89 -11.50 -4.01
C ASN A 164 -15.26 -11.06 -3.51
N LYS A 165 -15.36 -9.86 -2.92
CA LYS A 165 -16.64 -9.17 -2.74
C LYS A 165 -16.60 -7.77 -3.38
N PRO A 166 -17.62 -7.37 -4.16
CA PRO A 166 -17.63 -6.06 -4.81
C PRO A 166 -17.80 -4.93 -3.77
N ARG A 167 -17.06 -3.83 -3.92
CA ARG A 167 -17.31 -2.57 -3.20
C ARG A 167 -18.17 -1.64 -4.06
N PRO A 168 -19.26 -1.04 -3.54
CA PRO A 168 -20.07 -0.08 -4.28
C PRO A 168 -19.41 1.31 -4.30
N MET A 169 -19.44 1.99 -5.45
CA MET A 169 -18.87 3.32 -5.70
C MET A 169 -19.91 4.44 -5.51
N GLY A 170 -19.49 5.56 -4.91
CA GLY A 170 -20.26 6.81 -4.78
C GLY A 170 -20.67 7.14 -3.34
N GLY A 171 -20.11 8.22 -2.76
CA GLY A 171 -20.35 8.67 -1.36
C GLY A 171 -19.24 8.34 -0.34
N GLN A 172 -18.20 7.61 -0.76
CA GLN A 172 -17.26 6.91 0.13
C GLN A 172 -16.34 7.77 1.01
N SER A 173 -16.06 9.03 0.70
CA SER A 173 -15.05 9.80 1.44
C SER A 173 -15.51 10.16 2.85
N VAL A 174 -16.74 10.68 2.97
CA VAL A 174 -17.34 11.07 4.26
C VAL A 174 -17.62 9.83 5.11
N GLU A 175 -18.31 8.82 4.55
CA GLU A 175 -18.60 7.57 5.28
C GLU A 175 -17.34 6.80 5.71
N ARG A 176 -16.25 6.85 4.93
CA ARG A 176 -14.98 6.23 5.34
C ARG A 176 -14.28 7.02 6.45
N SER A 177 -14.36 8.36 6.44
CA SER A 177 -13.76 9.20 7.48
C SER A 177 -14.50 8.99 8.80
N ASP A 178 -15.84 9.02 8.80
CA ASP A 178 -16.66 8.76 9.99
C ASP A 178 -16.38 7.38 10.60
N ARG A 179 -16.26 6.35 9.75
CA ARG A 179 -15.92 4.99 10.20
C ARG A 179 -14.51 4.90 10.78
N GLN A 180 -13.54 5.62 10.21
CA GLN A 180 -12.16 5.67 10.72
C GLN A 180 -12.11 6.38 12.07
N ASP A 181 -12.82 7.49 12.24
CA ASP A 181 -12.90 8.22 13.50
C ASP A 181 -13.59 7.42 14.59
N GLU A 182 -14.67 6.70 14.26
CA GLU A 182 -15.32 5.79 15.21
C GLU A 182 -14.36 4.68 15.65
N LEU A 183 -13.58 4.12 14.73
CA LEU A 183 -12.56 3.12 15.04
C LEU A 183 -11.47 3.70 15.96
N LEU A 184 -10.93 4.89 15.68
CA LEU A 184 -9.97 5.57 16.55
C LEU A 184 -10.52 5.77 17.97
N ARG A 185 -11.78 6.22 18.10
CA ARG A 185 -12.44 6.39 19.40
C ARG A 185 -12.60 5.06 20.15
N ARG A 186 -12.90 3.97 19.45
CA ARG A 186 -12.95 2.63 20.04
C ARG A 186 -11.57 2.21 20.52
N PHE A 187 -10.51 2.50 19.76
CA PHE A 187 -9.14 2.19 20.15
C PHE A 187 -8.69 2.94 21.38
N GLN A 188 -8.96 4.24 21.48
CA GLN A 188 -8.60 5.02 22.68
C GLN A 188 -9.17 4.43 23.99
N ARG A 189 -10.26 3.66 23.92
CA ARG A 189 -10.83 2.95 25.08
C ARG A 189 -10.14 1.62 25.38
N LEU A 190 -9.43 1.05 24.41
CA LEU A 190 -8.60 -0.14 24.54
C LEU A 190 -7.19 0.26 24.97
N ASN A 191 -6.72 -0.31 26.08
CA ASN A 191 -5.36 -0.10 26.57
C ASN A 191 -4.35 -0.99 25.81
N LEU A 192 -4.16 -0.70 24.52
CA LEU A 192 -3.30 -1.48 23.63
C LEU A 192 -1.82 -1.19 23.89
N SER A 193 -0.95 -2.18 23.67
CA SER A 193 0.49 -1.97 23.54
C SER A 193 0.87 -1.50 22.13
N GLU A 194 2.08 -0.97 21.98
CA GLU A 194 2.64 -0.58 20.67
C GLU A 194 2.56 -1.74 19.65
N GLU A 195 2.99 -2.94 20.05
CA GLU A 195 2.93 -4.13 19.19
C GLU A 195 1.50 -4.48 18.78
N GLN A 196 0.54 -4.34 19.70
CA GLN A 196 -0.88 -4.61 19.40
C GLN A 196 -1.44 -3.58 18.42
N ALA A 197 -1.04 -2.30 18.52
CA ALA A 197 -1.45 -1.26 17.58
C ALA A 197 -0.90 -1.54 16.16
N LEU A 198 0.35 -2.00 16.05
CA LEU A 198 0.95 -2.39 14.76
C LEU A 198 0.27 -3.63 14.15
N GLN A 199 0.02 -4.67 14.95
CA GLN A 199 -0.69 -5.87 14.51
C GLN A 199 -2.10 -5.55 14.03
N LEU A 200 -2.79 -4.66 14.74
CA LEU A 200 -4.11 -4.19 14.38
C LEU A 200 -4.06 -3.46 13.03
N LEU A 201 -3.13 -2.51 12.85
CA LEU A 201 -2.95 -1.78 11.59
C LEU A 201 -2.71 -2.72 10.40
N ASP A 202 -1.91 -3.77 10.58
CA ASP A 202 -1.72 -4.78 9.54
C ASP A 202 -3.01 -5.54 9.23
N ALA A 203 -3.76 -5.95 10.26
CA ALA A 203 -5.00 -6.67 10.07
C ALA A 203 -6.13 -5.84 9.45
N MET A 204 -6.16 -4.52 9.69
CA MET A 204 -7.10 -3.62 8.99
C MET A 204 -6.87 -3.63 7.49
N ARG A 205 -5.60 -3.80 7.08
CA ARG A 205 -5.20 -3.82 5.68
C ARG A 205 -5.45 -5.15 4.99
N SER A 206 -5.51 -6.25 5.74
CA SER A 206 -5.83 -7.59 5.21
C SER A 206 -7.34 -7.91 5.19
N ASP A 207 -8.20 -6.93 5.50
CA ASP A 207 -9.66 -7.11 5.68
C ASP A 207 -10.03 -8.07 6.85
N ASP A 208 -9.09 -8.35 7.77
CA ASP A 208 -9.26 -9.28 8.91
C ASP A 208 -9.68 -8.60 10.24
N LEU A 209 -10.24 -7.38 10.13
CA LEU A 209 -10.52 -6.49 11.26
C LEU A 209 -11.26 -7.14 12.45
N PRO A 210 -12.31 -7.98 12.26
CA PRO A 210 -13.04 -8.58 13.38
C PRO A 210 -12.18 -9.52 14.23
N TYR A 211 -11.25 -10.26 13.59
CA TYR A 211 -10.37 -11.21 14.27
C TYR A 211 -9.24 -10.50 15.01
N ALA A 212 -8.74 -9.40 14.47
CA ALA A 212 -7.67 -8.62 15.06
C ALA A 212 -8.08 -7.96 16.38
N LEU A 213 -9.26 -7.34 16.42
CA LEU A 213 -9.82 -6.72 17.62
C LEU A 213 -9.97 -7.71 18.79
N THR A 214 -10.42 -8.92 18.46
CA THR A 214 -10.61 -9.99 19.45
C THR A 214 -9.26 -10.47 19.98
N ARG A 215 -8.23 -10.56 19.12
CA ARG A 215 -6.88 -10.95 19.52
C ARG A 215 -6.17 -9.89 20.34
N SER A 216 -6.29 -8.62 19.95
CA SER A 216 -5.64 -7.50 20.62
C SER A 216 -6.27 -7.16 21.97
N ALA A 217 -7.57 -7.45 22.16
CA ALA A 217 -8.27 -7.24 23.42
C ALA A 217 -8.02 -8.33 24.48
N ARG A 218 -7.37 -9.45 24.12
CA ARG A 218 -6.99 -10.48 25.10
C ARG A 218 -5.72 -10.06 25.84
N PRO A 219 -5.71 -10.06 27.19
CA PRO A 219 -4.47 -9.98 27.95
C PRO A 219 -3.55 -11.12 27.49
N ALA A 220 -2.25 -10.85 27.39
CA ALA A 220 -1.26 -11.88 27.10
C ALA A 220 -1.41 -13.00 28.15
N GLU A 221 -1.94 -14.16 27.73
CA GLU A 221 -2.08 -15.32 28.60
C GLU A 221 -0.70 -15.62 29.18
N THR A 222 -0.56 -15.49 30.49
CA THR A 222 0.62 -15.93 31.21
C THR A 222 0.81 -17.41 30.90
N LYS A 223 1.93 -17.76 30.26
CA LYS A 223 2.33 -19.15 30.03
C LYS A 223 2.04 -19.96 31.30
N PRO A 224 1.29 -21.06 31.24
CA PRO A 224 1.14 -21.92 32.40
C PRO A 224 2.54 -22.37 32.81
N LYS A 225 2.89 -22.16 34.08
CA LYS A 225 4.13 -22.69 34.65
C LYS A 225 4.13 -24.20 34.41
N GLU A 226 5.06 -24.62 33.56
CA GLU A 226 5.39 -26.01 33.35
C GLU A 226 5.70 -26.64 34.71
N GLY A 227 5.02 -27.75 34.99
CA GLY A 227 4.71 -28.21 36.34
C GLY A 227 5.91 -28.41 37.26
N GLU A 228 5.80 -27.84 38.46
CA GLU A 228 6.50 -28.34 39.64
C GLU A 228 5.95 -29.73 40.00
N ASN A 229 6.91 -30.63 40.22
CA ASN A 229 6.79 -32.05 40.50
C ASN A 229 5.73 -32.42 41.56
N ARG A 230 5.03 -33.52 41.29
CA ARG A 230 4.48 -34.42 42.31
C ARG A 230 4.84 -35.86 41.98
N TRP A 231 5.95 -36.33 42.54
CA TRP A 231 6.18 -37.70 43.01
C TRP A 231 6.86 -37.58 44.37
#